data_AF-A0A952C8G1-F1
#
_entry.id   AF-A0A952C8G1-F1
#
_cell.length_a   1.000
_cell.length_b   1.000
_cell.length_c   1.000
_cell.angle_alpha   90.00
_cell.angle_beta   90.00
_cell.angle_gamma   90.00
#
_symmetry.space_group_name_H-M   'P 1'
#
loop_
_entity.id
_entity.type
_entity.pdbx_description
1 polymer ?
#
loop_
_entity_poly.entity_id
_entity_poly.type
_entity_poly.pdbx_seq_one_letter_code
_entity_poly.pdbx_strand_id
1 'polypeptide(L)' 'MQQQSADFILMQPVDRLAFTNDFKQKARQMNVQSISQVVALSQRILESKPGFTNAWMDELTEYATACGFLALLDDDSRWE' A
#
# COMPACT_ATOMS: atom_id res chain seq x y z
N MET A 1 9.86 -21.53 5.60
CA MET A 1 9.95 -20.06 5.44
C MET A 1 8.76 -19.48 6.19
N GLN A 2 9.00 -18.66 7.22
CA GLN A 2 7.93 -18.13 8.05
C GLN A 2 7.13 -17.15 7.19
N GLN A 3 5.90 -17.53 6.84
CA GLN A 3 4.95 -16.65 6.19
C GLN A 3 4.60 -15.58 7.23
N GLN A 4 5.26 -14.43 7.17
CA GLN A 4 4.84 -13.28 7.98
C GLN A 4 3.40 -13.01 7.56
N SER A 5 2.46 -13.23 8.48
CA SER A 5 1.03 -13.06 8.22
C SER A 5 0.80 -11.67 7.61
N ALA A 6 0.00 -11.57 6.55
CA ALA A 6 -0.34 -10.29 5.93
C ALA A 6 -0.67 -9.20 6.96
N ASP A 7 -1.39 -9.58 8.02
CA ASP A 7 -1.71 -8.77 9.20
C ASP A 7 -0.50 -8.04 9.82
N PHE A 8 0.64 -8.72 9.96
CA PHE A 8 1.86 -8.13 10.49
C PHE A 8 2.38 -7.00 9.60
N ILE A 9 2.35 -7.19 8.27
CA ILE A 9 2.83 -6.22 7.29
C ILE A 9 1.88 -5.01 7.23
N LEU A 10 0.57 -5.24 7.33
CA LEU A 10 -0.44 -4.18 7.36
C LEU A 10 -0.30 -3.27 8.57
N MET A 11 0.14 -3.82 9.71
CA MET A 11 0.38 -3.07 10.94
C MET A 11 1.76 -2.38 10.99
N GLN A 12 2.72 -2.81 10.17
CA GLN A 12 4.03 -2.15 10.13
C GLN A 12 3.93 -0.75 9.52
N PRO A 13 4.72 0.21 10.03
CA PRO A 13 4.83 1.51 9.39
C PRO A 13 5.52 1.38 8.03
N VAL A 14 5.09 2.15 7.03
CA VAL A 14 5.64 2.12 5.66
C VAL A 14 7.16 2.33 5.65
N ASP A 15 7.67 3.10 6.61
CA ASP A 15 9.09 3.39 6.77
C ASP A 15 9.95 2.16 7.07
N ARG A 16 9.38 1.15 7.77
CA ARG A 16 10.04 -0.12 8.11
C ARG A 16 9.90 -1.19 7.03
N LEU A 17 9.06 -0.95 6.03
CA LEU A 17 8.87 -1.86 4.91
C LEU A 17 9.93 -1.60 3.82
N ALA A 18 10.13 -2.61 2.98
CA ALA A 18 11.16 -2.61 1.93
C ALA A 18 10.72 -1.84 0.66
N PHE A 19 10.05 -0.70 0.83
CA PHE A 19 9.69 0.21 -0.25
C PHE A 19 10.83 1.17 -0.60
N THR A 20 10.74 1.77 -1.78
CA THR A 20 11.69 2.80 -2.22
C THR A 20 11.55 4.09 -1.41
N ASN A 21 12.59 4.92 -1.42
CA ASN A 21 12.53 6.24 -0.78
C ASN A 21 11.47 7.15 -1.43
N ASP A 22 11.25 7.01 -2.75
CA ASP A 22 10.19 7.72 -3.47
C ASP A 22 8.81 7.31 -2.93
N PHE A 23 8.57 6.00 -2.81
CA PHE A 23 7.32 5.49 -2.25
C PHE A 23 7.05 6.01 -0.84
N LYS A 24 8.07 5.97 0.03
CA LYS A 24 7.97 6.47 1.40
C LYS A 24 7.69 7.97 1.45
N GLN A 25 8.32 8.75 0.56
CA GLN A 25 8.06 10.19 0.47
C GLN A 25 6.63 10.48 0.01
N LYS A 26 6.15 9.79 -1.02
CA LYS A 26 4.77 9.89 -1.52
C LYS A 26 3.75 9.45 -0.48
N ALA A 27 3.99 8.34 0.22
CA ALA A 27 3.15 7.89 1.32
C ALA A 27 3.03 8.97 2.41
N ARG A 28 4.13 9.67 2.75
CA ARG A 28 4.09 10.81 3.68
C ARG A 28 3.26 11.99 3.15
N GLN A 29 3.39 12.35 1.88
CA GLN A 29 2.55 13.39 1.24
C GLN A 29 1.07 13.02 1.24
N MET A 30 0.77 11.73 1.14
CA MET A 30 -0.57 11.17 1.20
C MET A 30 -1.12 11.00 2.63
N ASN A 31 -0.32 11.33 3.65
CA ASN A 31 -0.62 11.09 5.06
C ASN A 31 -0.90 9.60 5.38
N VAL A 32 -0.21 8.70 4.68
CA VAL A 32 -0.29 7.25 4.86
C VAL A 32 0.88 6.81 5.74
N GLN A 33 0.57 6.24 6.89
CA GLN A 33 1.58 5.77 7.85
C GLN A 33 1.79 4.25 7.83
N SER A 34 0.81 3.48 7.35
CA SER A 34 0.83 2.01 7.30
C SER A 34 0.03 1.50 6.10
N ILE A 35 0.33 0.27 5.66
CA ILE A 35 -0.38 -0.35 4.53
C ILE A 35 -1.84 -0.64 4.87
N SER A 36 -2.17 -0.93 6.13
CA SER A 36 -3.56 -1.02 6.60
C SER A 36 -4.40 0.21 6.26
N GLN A 37 -3.83 1.42 6.31
CA GLN A 37 -4.54 2.64 5.92
C GLN A 37 -4.76 2.70 4.41
N VAL A 38 -3.76 2.30 3.60
CA VAL A 38 -3.93 2.22 2.14
C VAL A 38 -5.02 1.22 1.79
N VAL A 39 -4.96 0.04 2.40
CA VAL A 39 -5.95 -1.03 2.29
C VAL A 39 -7.29 -0.63 2.92
N ALA A 40 -7.40 0.45 3.68
CA ALA A 40 -8.70 0.96 4.15
C ALA A 40 -9.28 2.03 3.21
N LEU A 41 -8.47 2.60 2.33
CA LEU A 41 -8.86 3.65 1.39
C LEU A 41 -9.25 3.05 0.04
N SER A 42 -10.31 3.57 -0.58
CA SER A 42 -10.67 3.25 -1.97
C SER A 42 -9.68 3.89 -2.95
N GLN A 43 -9.59 3.35 -4.17
CA GLN A 43 -8.71 3.93 -5.21
C GLN A 43 -9.01 5.42 -5.40
N ARG A 44 -10.28 5.83 -5.54
CA ARG A 44 -10.63 7.25 -5.76
C ARG A 44 -10.07 8.19 -4.69
N ILE A 45 -10.00 7.75 -3.43
CA ILE A 45 -9.46 8.57 -2.35
C ILE A 45 -7.93 8.66 -2.48
N LEU A 46 -7.28 7.57 -2.87
CA LEU A 46 -5.84 7.57 -3.14
C LEU A 46 -5.52 8.48 -4.33
N GLU A 47 -6.23 8.36 -5.45
CA GLU A 47 -6.08 9.19 -6.65
C GLU A 47 -6.26 10.68 -6.37
N SER A 48 -7.12 11.04 -5.42
CA SER A 48 -7.33 12.43 -5.01
C SER A 48 -6.17 13.01 -4.17
N LYS A 49 -5.21 12.19 -3.71
CA LYS A 49 -4.12 12.67 -2.85
C LYS A 49 -2.94 13.19 -3.69
N PRO A 50 -2.29 14.28 -3.27
CA PRO A 50 -1.25 14.95 -4.06
C PRO A 50 0.03 14.14 -4.28
N GLY A 51 0.24 13.06 -3.51
CA GLY A 51 1.39 12.17 -3.65
C GLY A 51 1.09 10.89 -4.45
N PHE A 52 -0.14 10.69 -4.93
CA PHE A 52 -0.51 9.48 -5.66
C PHE A 52 0.03 9.53 -7.09
N THR A 53 0.60 8.41 -7.53
CA THR A 53 1.10 8.22 -8.90
C THR A 53 0.93 6.77 -9.31
N ASN A 54 0.78 6.48 -10.59
CA ASN A 54 0.69 5.10 -11.09
C ASN A 54 1.90 4.26 -10.67
N ALA A 55 3.12 4.82 -10.72
CA ALA A 55 4.33 4.14 -10.26
C ALA A 55 4.30 3.77 -8.77
N TRP A 56 3.65 4.60 -7.93
CA TRP A 56 3.47 4.29 -6.52
C TRP A 56 2.51 3.11 -6.33
N MET A 57 1.41 3.07 -7.09
CA MET A 57 0.45 1.97 -7.06
C MET A 57 1.06 0.66 -7.57
N ASP A 58 1.90 0.75 -8.62
CA ASP A 58 2.62 -0.40 -9.19
C ASP A 58 3.55 -1.04 -8.14
N GLU A 59 4.39 -0.22 -7.48
CA GLU A 59 5.30 -0.71 -6.43
C GLU A 59 4.53 -1.31 -5.23
N LEU A 60 3.39 -0.72 -4.85
CA LEU A 60 2.52 -1.30 -3.81
C LEU A 60 1.99 -2.67 -4.22
N THR A 61 1.56 -2.81 -5.48
CA THR A 61 0.97 -4.03 -6.03
C THR A 61 2.03 -5.14 -6.12
N GLU A 62 3.25 -4.81 -6.58
CA GLU A 62 4.38 -5.74 -6.59
C GLU A 62 4.73 -6.22 -5.19
N TYR A 63 4.81 -5.29 -4.22
CA TYR A 63 5.11 -5.62 -2.83
C TYR A 63 4.00 -6.48 -2.20
N ALA A 64 2.73 -6.16 -2.48
CA ALA A 64 1.58 -6.93 -2.03
C ALA A 64 1.55 -8.34 -2.61
N THR A 65 1.96 -8.50 -3.86
CA THR A 65 2.11 -9.79 -4.53
C THR A 65 3.22 -10.61 -3.86
N ALA A 66 4.39 -10.02 -3.64
CA ALA A 66 5.52 -10.69 -2.99
C ALA A 66 5.22 -11.11 -1.55
N CYS A 67 4.41 -10.32 -0.84
CA CYS A 67 4.02 -10.58 0.54
C CYS A 67 2.73 -11.41 0.68
N GLY A 68 2.04 -11.71 -0.42
CA GLY A 68 0.82 -12.52 -0.41
C GLY A 68 -0.42 -11.82 0.16
N PHE A 69 -0.50 -10.48 0.06
CA PHE A 69 -1.67 -9.70 0.49
C PHE A 69 -2.37 -8.93 -0.63
N LEU A 70 -2.02 -9.20 -1.90
CA LEU A 70 -2.62 -8.56 -3.07
C LEU A 70 -4.17 -8.61 -3.06
N ALA A 71 -4.76 -9.73 -2.62
CA ALA A 71 -6.21 -9.89 -2.52
C ALA A 71 -6.90 -8.85 -1.62
N LEU A 72 -6.16 -8.16 -0.74
CA LEU A 72 -6.69 -7.08 0.09
C LEU A 72 -6.71 -5.72 -0.63
N LEU A 73 -5.90 -5.56 -1.67
CA LEU A 73 -5.90 -4.38 -2.55
C LEU A 73 -6.91 -4.54 -3.70
N ASP A 74 -7.06 -5.77 -4.20
CA ASP A 74 -7.91 -6.17 -5.32
C ASP A 74 -9.36 -6.47 -4.90
N ASP A 75 -9.84 -5.89 -3.78
CA ASP A 75 -11.25 -6.04 -3.37
C ASP A 75 -12.12 -5.31 -4.41
N ASP A 76 -12.67 -6.09 -5.35
CA ASP A 76 -13.42 -5.74 -6.57
C ASP A 76 -14.43 -4.59 -6.38
N SER A 77 -15.01 -4.46 -5.18
CA SER A 77 -15.93 -3.38 -4.80
C SER A 77 -15.31 -1.98 -4.67
N ARG A 78 -13.99 -1.83 -4.87
CA ARG A 78 -13.26 -0.55 -4.72
C ARG A 78 -12.96 0.17 -6.03
N TRP A 79 -13.10 -0.53 -7.15
CA TRP A 79 -12.64 -0.10 -8.47
C TRP A 79 -13.78 0.34 -9.41
N GLU A 80 -15.03 0.31 -8.92
CA GLU A 80 -16.25 0.81 -9.60
C GLU A 80 -16.54 2.30 -9.30
#